data_AF-A0A974PNW3-F1
#
_entry.id   AF-A0A974PNW3-F1
#
_cell.length_a   1.000
_cell.length_b   1.000
_cell.length_c   1.000
_cell.angle_alpha   90.00
_cell.angle_beta   90.00
_cell.angle_gamma   90.00
#
_symmetry.space_group_name_H-M   'P 1'
#
loop_
_entity.id
_entity.type
_entity.pdbx_description
1 polymer ?
#
loop_
_entity_poly.entity_id
_entity_poly.type
_entity_poly.pdbx_seq_one_letter_code
_entity_poly.pdbx_strand_id
1 'polypeptide(L)'
;MKSAQGITQQLAEFAASIRYGDLPPEVPQRAHDLTIDFIGNIVRAGAEANSTPSLLGVVWRLGLDGPGQSAVFGLNRRYPPATAALINGMLGHSLHFNDTHSESSTHPSAPVMPAALAAAEMPGASGRDLLVALVAGYEVMLRVANALDPTVHYARGFHPTATAGVFGATAGAGRIVRLAAAMNGLIAASLAREDFVGASESFLPSACQKRHTQLDTT
;
A
#
# COMPACT_ATOMS: atom_id res chain seq x y z
N MET A 1 -17.75 31.21 -17.12
CA MET A 1 -17.93 29.75 -16.92
C MET A 1 -16.83 29.27 -15.99
N LYS A 2 -17.15 28.82 -14.77
CA LYS A 2 -16.17 28.06 -13.98
C LYS A 2 -15.97 26.73 -14.71
N SER A 3 -14.77 26.42 -15.18
CA SER A 3 -14.49 25.08 -15.74
C SER A 3 -14.83 24.06 -14.66
N ALA A 4 -15.61 23.03 -15.01
CA ALA A 4 -15.84 21.92 -14.10
C ALA A 4 -14.48 21.35 -13.68
N GLN A 5 -14.26 21.27 -12.37
CA GLN A 5 -13.01 20.78 -11.80
C GLN A 5 -12.79 19.32 -12.21
N GLY A 6 -11.61 19.00 -12.75
CA GLY A 6 -11.30 17.64 -13.22
C GLY A 6 -11.30 16.62 -12.08
N ILE A 7 -11.66 15.36 -12.38
CA ILE A 7 -11.79 14.28 -11.37
C ILE A 7 -10.48 14.07 -10.59
N THR A 8 -9.33 14.09 -11.28
CA THR A 8 -8.00 13.98 -10.64
C THR A 8 -7.77 15.09 -9.62
N GLN A 9 -8.18 16.31 -9.95
CA GLN A 9 -8.04 17.47 -9.07
C GLN A 9 -8.93 17.32 -7.83
N GLN A 10 -10.16 16.82 -7.99
CA GLN A 10 -11.06 16.57 -6.86
C GLN A 10 -10.48 15.52 -5.88
N LEU A 11 -9.90 14.42 -6.40
CA LEU A 11 -9.24 13.42 -5.56
C LEU A 11 -8.01 13.97 -4.84
N ALA A 12 -7.19 14.75 -5.54
CA ALA A 12 -6.00 15.36 -4.97
C ALA A 12 -6.34 16.37 -3.87
N GLU A 13 -7.36 17.19 -4.09
CA GLU A 13 -7.83 18.15 -3.09
C GLU A 13 -8.39 17.44 -1.87
N PHE A 14 -9.23 16.42 -2.05
CA PHE A 14 -9.71 15.58 -0.94
C PHE A 14 -8.54 15.02 -0.12
N ALA A 15 -7.56 14.38 -0.78
CA ALA A 15 -6.43 13.74 -0.12
C ALA A 15 -5.56 14.76 0.63
N ALA A 16 -5.44 15.98 0.11
CA ALA A 16 -4.70 17.07 0.73
C ALA A 16 -5.47 17.76 1.87
N SER A 17 -6.80 17.89 1.76
CA SER A 17 -7.60 18.76 2.64
C SER A 17 -8.28 18.06 3.81
N ILE A 18 -8.50 16.73 3.75
CA ILE A 18 -9.16 15.99 4.83
C ILE A 18 -8.46 16.22 6.17
N ARG A 19 -9.19 16.39 7.28
CA ARG A 19 -8.58 16.56 8.61
C ARG A 19 -9.10 15.50 9.56
N TYR A 20 -8.36 15.25 10.63
CA TYR A 20 -8.76 14.26 11.64
C TYR A 20 -10.16 14.54 12.22
N GLY A 21 -10.49 15.82 12.45
CA GLY A 21 -11.81 16.20 12.96
C GLY A 21 -12.96 16.07 11.96
N ASP A 22 -12.66 15.90 10.68
CA ASP A 22 -13.67 15.68 9.63
C ASP A 22 -13.99 14.17 9.46
N LEU A 23 -13.23 13.29 10.11
CA LEU A 23 -13.42 11.84 10.02
C LEU A 23 -14.63 11.40 10.86
N PRO A 24 -15.48 10.49 10.35
CA PRO A 24 -16.48 9.83 11.17
C PRO A 24 -15.83 9.19 12.42
N PRO A 25 -16.48 9.23 13.60
CA PRO A 25 -15.85 8.84 14.87
C PRO A 25 -15.23 7.43 14.90
N GLU A 26 -15.79 6.51 14.14
CA GLU A 26 -15.35 5.11 14.03
C GLU A 26 -14.14 4.90 13.11
N VAL A 27 -13.91 5.81 12.15
CA VAL A 27 -12.89 5.64 11.10
C VAL A 27 -11.47 5.67 11.65
N PRO A 28 -11.08 6.61 12.55
CA PRO A 28 -9.75 6.58 13.15
C PRO A 28 -9.45 5.28 13.91
N GLN A 29 -10.44 4.76 14.65
CA GLN A 29 -10.28 3.51 15.38
C GLN A 29 -10.08 2.33 14.42
N ARG A 30 -10.89 2.26 13.37
CA ARG A 30 -10.74 1.20 12.36
C ARG A 30 -9.39 1.26 11.66
N ALA A 31 -8.93 2.45 11.26
CA ALA A 31 -7.63 2.64 10.64
C ALA A 31 -6.47 2.24 11.58
N HIS A 32 -6.61 2.56 12.87
CA HIS A 32 -5.67 2.12 13.90
C HIS A 32 -5.61 0.59 14.03
N ASP A 33 -6.77 -0.07 14.13
CA ASP A 33 -6.83 -1.52 14.29
C ASP A 33 -6.26 -2.26 13.06
N LEU A 34 -6.58 -1.77 11.86
CA LEU A 34 -6.00 -2.28 10.62
C LEU A 34 -4.48 -2.07 10.56
N THR A 35 -3.97 -0.98 11.15
CA THR A 35 -2.52 -0.73 11.21
C THR A 35 -1.83 -1.76 12.10
N ILE A 36 -2.41 -2.07 13.25
CA ILE A 36 -1.87 -3.10 14.16
C ILE A 36 -1.90 -4.48 13.49
N ASP A 37 -3.02 -4.84 12.88
CA ASP A 37 -3.18 -6.09 12.15
C ASP A 37 -2.13 -6.25 11.04
N PHE A 38 -1.95 -5.19 10.23
CA PHE A 38 -0.97 -5.19 9.15
C PHE A 38 0.46 -5.32 9.66
N ILE A 39 0.84 -4.61 10.74
CA ILE A 39 2.15 -4.75 11.36
C ILE A 39 2.36 -6.18 11.89
N GLY A 40 1.35 -6.76 12.54
CA GLY A 40 1.39 -8.15 13.00
C GLY A 40 1.65 -9.13 11.85
N ASN A 41 0.99 -8.92 10.71
CA ASN A 41 1.20 -9.71 9.51
C ASN A 41 2.62 -9.54 8.94
N ILE A 42 3.16 -8.32 8.89
CA ILE A 42 4.56 -8.08 8.47
C ILE A 42 5.53 -8.87 9.36
N VAL A 43 5.37 -8.78 10.68
CA VAL A 43 6.26 -9.47 11.65
C VAL A 43 6.22 -10.98 11.42
N ARG A 44 5.01 -11.55 11.26
CA ARG A 44 4.84 -12.98 10.98
C ARG A 44 5.46 -13.38 9.65
N ALA A 45 5.22 -12.61 8.59
CA ALA A 45 5.78 -12.87 7.27
C ALA A 45 7.32 -12.80 7.27
N GLY A 46 7.90 -11.88 8.04
CA GLY A 46 9.35 -11.78 8.24
C GLY A 46 9.96 -13.08 8.77
N ALA A 47 9.23 -13.83 9.61
CA ALA A 47 9.69 -15.08 10.18
C ALA A 47 9.27 -16.33 9.38
N GLU A 48 8.08 -16.34 8.79
CA GLU A 48 7.45 -17.56 8.26
C GLU A 48 7.24 -17.57 6.74
N ALA A 49 7.35 -16.44 6.04
CA ALA A 49 7.07 -16.41 4.61
C ALA A 49 8.27 -16.91 3.80
N ASN A 50 8.02 -17.88 2.91
CA ASN A 50 9.04 -18.45 2.02
C ASN A 50 9.61 -17.41 1.04
N SER A 51 8.87 -16.33 0.77
CA SER A 51 9.28 -15.20 -0.08
C SER A 51 10.34 -14.30 0.58
N THR A 52 10.41 -14.27 1.91
CA THR A 52 11.25 -13.32 2.66
C THR A 52 12.74 -13.41 2.33
N PRO A 53 13.38 -14.60 2.30
CA PRO A 53 14.80 -14.70 1.94
C PRO A 53 15.10 -14.18 0.53
N SER A 54 14.22 -14.47 -0.44
CA SER A 54 14.36 -14.01 -1.82
C SER A 54 14.21 -12.50 -1.95
N LEU A 55 13.22 -11.93 -1.26
CA LEU A 55 13.02 -10.48 -1.16
C LEU A 55 14.27 -9.77 -0.63
N LEU A 56 14.77 -10.20 0.53
CA LEU A 56 15.96 -9.59 1.14
C LEU A 56 17.20 -9.79 0.28
N GLY A 57 17.31 -10.94 -0.39
CA GLY A 57 18.36 -11.21 -1.36
C GLY A 57 18.36 -10.25 -2.54
N VAL A 58 17.18 -9.92 -3.10
CA VAL A 58 17.05 -8.93 -4.18
C VAL A 58 17.40 -7.53 -3.68
N VAL A 59 16.87 -7.12 -2.53
CA VAL A 59 17.17 -5.81 -1.93
C VAL A 59 18.69 -5.63 -1.76
N TRP A 60 19.37 -6.65 -1.24
CA TRP A 60 20.82 -6.62 -1.07
C TRP A 60 21.57 -6.60 -2.42
N ARG A 61 21.22 -7.48 -3.36
CA ARG A 61 21.90 -7.55 -4.68
C ARG A 61 21.76 -6.28 -5.51
N LEU A 62 20.64 -5.58 -5.37
CA LEU A 62 20.39 -4.31 -6.05
C LEU A 62 20.98 -3.11 -5.30
N GLY A 63 21.64 -3.32 -4.16
CA GLY A 63 22.20 -2.23 -3.34
C GLY A 63 21.16 -1.31 -2.72
N LEU A 64 19.94 -1.83 -2.52
CA LEU A 64 18.82 -1.08 -1.93
C LEU A 64 18.85 -1.11 -0.39
N ASP A 65 19.77 -1.86 0.22
CA ASP A 65 19.91 -2.05 1.65
C ASP A 65 20.74 -0.96 2.37
N GLY A 66 21.00 0.18 1.73
CA GLY A 66 21.74 1.30 2.34
C GLY A 66 21.18 1.75 3.71
N PRO A 67 21.93 2.56 4.48
CA PRO A 67 21.41 3.11 5.72
C PRO A 67 20.23 4.06 5.46
N GLY A 68 19.25 4.08 6.35
CA GLY A 68 18.18 5.06 6.32
C GLY A 68 17.44 5.12 7.65
N GLN A 69 16.35 5.88 7.69
CA GLN A 69 15.64 6.21 8.92
C GLN A 69 14.32 5.46 9.09
N SER A 70 13.86 4.70 8.10
CA SER A 70 12.56 4.02 8.17
C SER A 70 12.70 2.56 8.60
N ALA A 71 11.84 2.11 9.50
CA ALA A 71 11.86 0.76 10.05
C ALA A 71 11.22 -0.25 9.08
N VAL A 72 11.77 -1.46 9.07
CA VAL A 72 11.07 -2.65 8.58
C VAL A 72 10.60 -3.45 9.78
N PHE A 73 9.31 -3.65 9.93
CA PHE A 73 8.78 -4.34 11.10
C PHE A 73 9.20 -5.81 11.09
N GLY A 74 9.57 -6.34 12.25
CA GLY A 74 10.11 -7.71 12.37
C GLY A 74 11.60 -7.84 12.00
N LEU A 75 12.23 -6.80 11.43
CA LEU A 75 13.68 -6.75 11.21
C LEU A 75 14.32 -5.73 12.15
N ASN A 76 15.46 -6.07 12.74
CA ASN A 76 16.22 -5.16 13.60
C ASN A 76 17.15 -4.24 12.78
N ARG A 77 16.60 -3.57 11.76
CA ARG A 77 17.34 -2.67 10.86
C ARG A 77 16.42 -1.59 10.28
N ARG A 78 17.01 -0.42 10.04
CA ARG A 78 16.39 0.69 9.30
C ARG A 78 16.94 0.79 7.89
N TYR A 79 16.09 1.26 6.97
CA TYR A 79 16.34 1.32 5.54
C TYR A 79 15.97 2.71 5.00
N PRO A 80 16.37 3.06 3.75
CA PRO A 80 15.86 4.23 3.07
C PRO A 80 14.33 4.12 2.97
N PRO A 81 13.56 5.22 3.06
CA PRO A 81 12.10 5.16 3.14
C PRO A 81 11.43 4.34 2.03
N ALA A 82 11.89 4.49 0.79
CA ALA A 82 11.36 3.72 -0.34
C ALA A 82 11.62 2.21 -0.20
N THR A 83 12.82 1.81 0.25
CA THR A 83 13.15 0.40 0.51
C THR A 83 12.36 -0.15 1.69
N ALA A 84 12.20 0.62 2.78
CA ALA A 84 11.40 0.20 3.92
C ALA A 84 9.94 -0.03 3.51
N ALA A 85 9.37 0.88 2.70
CA ALA A 85 8.03 0.72 2.15
C ALA A 85 7.91 -0.54 1.26
N LEU A 86 8.89 -0.78 0.38
CA LEU A 86 8.93 -1.97 -0.46
C LEU A 86 8.93 -3.25 0.37
N ILE A 87 9.84 -3.36 1.35
CA ILE A 87 9.96 -4.57 2.17
C ILE A 87 8.71 -4.77 3.04
N ASN A 88 8.25 -3.74 3.75
CA ASN A 88 7.05 -3.84 4.58
C ASN A 88 5.80 -4.19 3.75
N GLY A 89 5.65 -3.64 2.54
CA GLY A 89 4.54 -3.98 1.66
C GLY A 89 4.58 -5.43 1.18
N MET A 90 5.75 -5.90 0.74
CA MET A 90 5.90 -7.29 0.31
C MET A 90 5.72 -8.28 1.46
N LEU A 91 6.26 -8.00 2.65
CA LEU A 91 6.03 -8.83 3.83
C LEU A 91 4.54 -8.81 4.22
N GLY A 92 3.94 -7.63 4.31
CA GLY A 92 2.54 -7.45 4.69
C GLY A 92 1.55 -8.11 3.73
N HIS A 93 1.94 -8.41 2.49
CA HIS A 93 1.09 -9.13 1.54
C HIS A 93 1.51 -10.60 1.31
N SER A 94 2.66 -11.05 1.84
CA SER A 94 3.21 -12.38 1.53
C SER A 94 2.36 -13.55 2.04
N LEU A 95 1.64 -13.38 3.16
CA LEU A 95 0.84 -14.45 3.75
C LEU A 95 -0.64 -14.39 3.39
N HIS A 96 -1.09 -13.38 2.63
CA HIS A 96 -2.49 -13.14 2.29
C HIS A 96 -3.41 -13.03 3.53
N PHE A 97 -2.91 -12.47 4.63
CA PHE A 97 -3.66 -12.22 5.87
C PHE A 97 -4.02 -10.75 6.11
N ASN A 98 -3.63 -9.86 5.21
CA ASN A 98 -3.97 -8.45 5.33
C ASN A 98 -5.43 -8.21 4.91
N ASP A 99 -5.90 -6.98 5.14
CA ASP A 99 -7.29 -6.59 4.89
C ASP A 99 -7.75 -6.76 3.43
N THR A 100 -9.07 -6.89 3.27
CA THR A 100 -9.74 -6.92 1.97
C THR A 100 -10.90 -5.93 2.01
N HIS A 101 -11.01 -5.11 0.97
CA HIS A 101 -12.21 -4.34 0.68
C HIS A 101 -12.99 -5.03 -0.43
N SER A 102 -14.14 -5.61 -0.09
CA SER A 102 -14.88 -6.52 -0.96
C SER A 102 -15.41 -5.86 -2.23
N GLU A 103 -15.94 -4.64 -2.13
CA GLU A 103 -16.56 -3.95 -3.28
C GLU A 103 -15.54 -3.64 -4.37
N SER A 104 -14.36 -3.15 -3.99
CA SER A 104 -13.27 -2.85 -4.93
C SER A 104 -12.41 -4.07 -5.26
N SER A 105 -12.63 -5.20 -4.59
CA SER A 105 -11.83 -6.43 -4.70
C SER A 105 -10.32 -6.15 -4.58
N THR A 106 -9.96 -5.39 -3.54
CA THR A 106 -8.58 -4.92 -3.28
C THR A 106 -8.10 -5.24 -1.87
N HIS A 107 -6.78 -5.21 -1.71
CA HIS A 107 -6.05 -5.30 -0.45
C HIS A 107 -5.38 -3.95 -0.12
N PRO A 108 -6.10 -2.97 0.44
CA PRO A 108 -5.63 -1.59 0.52
C PRO A 108 -4.48 -1.34 1.51
N SER A 109 -4.38 -2.13 2.58
CA SER A 109 -3.25 -2.01 3.53
C SER A 109 -1.90 -2.24 2.85
N ALA A 110 -1.83 -3.23 1.96
CA ALA A 110 -0.58 -3.70 1.34
C ALA A 110 0.20 -2.59 0.61
N PRO A 111 -0.41 -1.73 -0.23
CA PRO A 111 0.30 -0.60 -0.84
C PRO A 111 0.28 0.67 0.02
N VAL A 112 -0.82 0.97 0.73
CA VAL A 112 -1.00 2.29 1.38
C VAL A 112 -0.22 2.40 2.69
N MET A 113 -0.37 1.40 3.58
CA MET A 113 0.24 1.46 4.90
C MET A 113 1.77 1.54 4.90
N PRO A 114 2.51 0.71 4.14
CA PRO A 114 3.97 0.76 4.21
C PRO A 114 4.52 2.07 3.62
N ALA A 115 3.87 2.64 2.60
CA ALA A 115 4.24 3.92 2.03
C ALA A 115 4.02 5.06 3.05
N ALA A 116 2.85 5.10 3.69
CA ALA A 116 2.53 6.11 4.68
C ALA A 116 3.38 5.99 5.96
N LEU A 117 3.63 4.77 6.45
CA LEU A 117 4.47 4.50 7.62
C LEU A 117 5.92 4.94 7.37
N ALA A 118 6.51 4.51 6.26
CA ALA A 118 7.88 4.89 5.91
C ALA A 118 8.01 6.40 5.73
N ALA A 119 7.01 7.05 5.10
CA ALA A 119 6.96 8.49 4.97
C ALA A 119 6.80 9.20 6.33
N ALA A 120 6.03 8.64 7.27
CA ALA A 120 5.75 9.23 8.58
C ALA A 120 6.98 9.28 9.47
N GLU A 121 7.88 8.30 9.36
CA GLU A 121 9.16 8.32 10.06
C GLU A 121 10.09 9.42 9.55
N MET A 122 9.88 9.95 8.34
CA MET A 122 10.77 10.98 7.79
C MET A 122 10.70 12.32 8.53
N PRO A 123 9.52 12.93 8.73
CA PRO A 123 9.38 14.15 9.53
C PRO A 123 9.09 13.85 11.02
N GLY A 124 8.98 12.58 11.43
CA GLY A 124 8.49 12.21 12.76
C GLY A 124 7.01 12.60 12.96
N ALA A 125 6.17 12.24 12.00
CA ALA A 125 4.74 12.59 12.02
C ALA A 125 4.02 11.97 13.22
N SER A 126 2.98 12.66 13.72
CA SER A 126 2.16 12.14 14.81
C SER A 126 1.31 10.96 14.34
N GLY A 127 0.89 10.09 15.28
CA GLY A 127 -0.06 9.02 14.97
C GLY A 127 -1.38 9.54 14.40
N ARG A 128 -1.81 10.75 14.82
CA ARG A 128 -2.98 11.43 14.26
C ARG A 128 -2.78 11.74 12.78
N ASP A 129 -1.62 12.29 12.40
CA ASP A 129 -1.30 12.60 11.00
C ASP A 129 -1.24 11.33 10.14
N LEU A 130 -0.65 10.27 10.70
CA LEU A 130 -0.62 8.95 10.07
C LEU A 130 -2.03 8.42 9.79
N LEU A 131 -2.94 8.42 10.78
CA LEU A 131 -4.29 7.93 10.59
C LEU A 131 -5.04 8.68 9.48
N VAL A 132 -4.90 10.02 9.42
CA VAL A 132 -5.52 10.80 8.34
C VAL A 132 -4.91 10.45 6.98
N ALA A 133 -3.59 10.23 6.91
CA ALA A 133 -2.93 9.82 5.68
C ALA A 133 -3.33 8.42 5.20
N LEU A 134 -3.50 7.47 6.12
CA LEU A 134 -4.01 6.15 5.80
C LEU A 134 -5.42 6.23 5.22
N VAL A 135 -6.32 6.98 5.87
CA VAL A 135 -7.69 7.17 5.38
C VAL A 135 -7.70 7.84 4.00
N ALA A 136 -6.89 8.89 3.80
CA ALA A 136 -6.78 9.55 2.50
C ALA A 136 -6.30 8.59 1.40
N GLY A 137 -5.28 7.78 1.69
CA GLY A 137 -4.75 6.79 0.76
C GLY A 137 -5.73 5.67 0.43
N TYR A 138 -6.44 5.15 1.44
CA TYR A 138 -7.50 4.16 1.26
C TYR A 138 -8.59 4.72 0.35
N GLU A 139 -9.15 5.88 0.68
CA GLU A 139 -10.26 6.45 -0.07
C GLU A 139 -9.89 6.70 -1.54
N VAL A 140 -8.67 7.21 -1.80
CA VAL A 140 -8.18 7.40 -3.17
C VAL A 140 -8.06 6.06 -3.90
N MET A 141 -7.41 5.07 -3.31
CA MET A 141 -7.24 3.75 -3.92
C MET A 141 -8.59 3.08 -4.20
N LEU A 142 -9.50 3.06 -3.24
CA LEU A 142 -10.79 2.39 -3.35
C LEU A 142 -11.65 3.02 -4.44
N ARG A 143 -11.68 4.36 -4.52
CA ARG A 143 -12.41 5.08 -5.58
C ARG A 143 -11.83 4.80 -6.96
N VAL A 144 -10.50 4.76 -7.09
CA VAL A 144 -9.84 4.40 -8.36
C VAL A 144 -10.17 2.95 -8.73
N ALA A 145 -10.06 2.01 -7.79
CA ALA A 145 -10.35 0.60 -8.03
C ALA A 145 -11.82 0.37 -8.44
N ASN A 146 -12.77 1.02 -7.76
CA ASN A 146 -14.19 0.95 -8.15
C ASN A 146 -14.43 1.53 -9.54
N ALA A 147 -13.74 2.61 -9.92
CA ALA A 147 -13.84 3.21 -11.26
C ALA A 147 -13.25 2.32 -12.38
N LEU A 148 -12.31 1.43 -12.04
CA LEU A 148 -11.74 0.46 -12.99
C LEU A 148 -12.70 -0.70 -13.31
N ASP A 149 -13.79 -0.86 -12.54
CA ASP A 149 -14.61 -2.06 -12.46
C ASP A 149 -13.73 -3.29 -12.16
N PRO A 150 -13.62 -3.72 -10.89
CA PRO A 150 -12.69 -4.79 -10.53
C PRO A 150 -12.95 -6.09 -11.29
N THR A 151 -14.21 -6.40 -11.62
CA THR A 151 -14.56 -7.63 -12.35
C THR A 151 -13.99 -7.58 -13.77
N VAL A 152 -14.23 -6.48 -14.48
CA VAL A 152 -13.70 -6.28 -15.83
C VAL A 152 -12.17 -6.17 -15.80
N HIS A 153 -11.62 -5.55 -14.76
CA HIS A 153 -10.18 -5.38 -14.61
C HIS A 153 -9.45 -6.72 -14.44
N TYR A 154 -9.96 -7.61 -13.58
CA TYR A 154 -9.45 -8.98 -13.45
C TYR A 154 -9.64 -9.79 -14.72
N ALA A 155 -10.79 -9.66 -15.41
CA ALA A 155 -11.05 -10.36 -16.68
C ALA A 155 -10.04 -9.97 -17.78
N ARG A 156 -9.41 -8.80 -17.66
CA ARG A 156 -8.32 -8.34 -18.54
C ARG A 156 -6.92 -8.72 -18.05
N GLY A 157 -6.83 -9.48 -16.96
CA GLY A 157 -5.57 -9.98 -16.40
C GLY A 157 -4.90 -9.05 -15.38
N PHE A 158 -5.52 -7.94 -15.01
CA PHE A 158 -4.93 -6.96 -14.10
C PHE A 158 -5.50 -7.08 -12.67
N HIS A 159 -4.63 -6.99 -11.67
CA HIS A 159 -5.01 -7.04 -10.27
C HIS A 159 -5.25 -5.62 -9.69
N PRO A 160 -6.50 -5.23 -9.31
CA PRO A 160 -6.85 -3.92 -8.75
C PRO A 160 -5.96 -3.44 -7.61
N THR A 161 -5.53 -4.31 -6.70
CA THR A 161 -4.57 -3.94 -5.64
C THR A 161 -3.27 -3.34 -6.20
N ALA A 162 -2.66 -3.99 -7.19
CA ALA A 162 -1.43 -3.48 -7.80
C ALA A 162 -1.73 -2.20 -8.58
N THR A 163 -2.86 -2.18 -9.28
CA THR A 163 -3.14 -1.14 -10.25
C THR A 163 -3.69 0.16 -9.64
N ALA A 164 -4.60 0.06 -8.68
CA ALA A 164 -5.11 1.20 -7.93
C ALA A 164 -4.22 1.55 -6.72
N GLY A 165 -3.42 0.61 -6.23
CA GLY A 165 -2.63 0.76 -5.01
C GLY A 165 -1.62 1.90 -5.04
N VAL A 166 -0.99 2.13 -6.19
CA VAL A 166 -0.02 3.22 -6.38
C VAL A 166 -0.63 4.60 -6.10
N PHE A 167 -1.91 4.81 -6.45
CA PHE A 167 -2.60 6.08 -6.21
C PHE A 167 -2.82 6.31 -4.71
N GLY A 168 -3.25 5.27 -3.99
CA GLY A 168 -3.44 5.33 -2.55
C GLY A 168 -2.12 5.52 -1.79
N ALA A 169 -1.08 4.77 -2.18
CA ALA A 169 0.26 4.91 -1.61
C ALA A 169 0.80 6.34 -1.82
N THR A 170 0.61 6.89 -3.01
CA THR A 170 1.01 8.27 -3.37
C THR A 170 0.23 9.30 -2.55
N ALA A 171 -1.09 9.14 -2.42
CA ALA A 171 -1.93 10.05 -1.64
C ALA A 171 -1.56 10.02 -0.15
N GLY A 172 -1.37 8.84 0.43
CA GLY A 172 -0.98 8.67 1.83
C GLY A 172 0.41 9.25 2.13
N ALA A 173 1.44 8.82 1.40
CA ALA A 173 2.80 9.31 1.59
C ALA A 173 2.92 10.81 1.26
N GLY A 174 2.36 11.25 0.14
CA GLY A 174 2.36 12.64 -0.29
C GLY A 174 1.71 13.59 0.73
N ARG A 175 0.69 13.11 1.43
CA ARG A 175 0.04 13.87 2.50
C ARG A 175 0.98 14.05 3.70
N ILE A 176 1.63 12.98 4.13
CA ILE A 176 2.59 13.02 5.25
C ILE A 176 3.72 14.00 4.97
N VAL A 177 4.30 13.95 3.78
CA VAL A 177 5.38 14.86 3.37
C VAL A 177 4.88 16.23 2.90
N ARG A 178 3.59 16.55 3.13
CA ARG A 178 2.95 17.85 2.90
C ARG A 178 3.04 18.35 1.45
N LEU A 179 2.93 17.46 0.48
CA LEU A 179 2.98 17.78 -0.95
C LEU A 179 1.64 18.27 -1.51
N ALA A 180 0.88 19.07 -0.76
CA ALA A 180 -0.48 19.50 -1.15
C ALA A 180 -0.52 20.15 -2.55
N ALA A 181 0.43 21.06 -2.85
CA ALA A 181 0.51 21.73 -4.15
C ALA A 181 0.88 20.78 -5.31
N ALA A 182 1.58 19.69 -5.02
CA ALA A 182 2.01 18.71 -6.02
C ALA A 182 1.07 17.49 -6.11
N MET A 183 0.11 17.33 -5.19
CA MET A 183 -0.73 16.13 -5.05
C MET A 183 -1.44 15.77 -6.36
N ASN A 184 -1.99 16.76 -7.07
CA ASN A 184 -2.66 16.53 -8.35
C ASN A 184 -1.69 15.98 -9.41
N GLY A 185 -0.49 16.55 -9.50
CA GLY A 185 0.55 16.09 -10.42
C GLY A 185 1.08 14.69 -10.05
N LEU A 186 1.19 14.39 -8.75
CA LEU A 186 1.64 13.09 -8.26
C LEU A 186 0.62 11.98 -8.56
N ILE A 187 -0.66 12.21 -8.24
CA ILE A 187 -1.75 11.26 -8.55
C ILE A 187 -1.87 11.09 -10.07
N ALA A 188 -1.76 12.17 -10.86
CA ALA A 188 -1.76 12.07 -12.31
C ALA A 188 -0.56 11.25 -12.83
N ALA A 189 0.64 11.47 -12.28
CA ALA A 189 1.86 10.78 -12.67
C ALA A 189 1.90 9.31 -12.22
N SER A 190 1.10 8.90 -11.23
CA SER A 190 0.95 7.49 -10.85
C SER A 190 0.42 6.62 -12.00
N LEU A 191 -0.29 7.19 -12.99
CA LEU A 191 -0.67 6.49 -14.23
C LEU A 191 0.51 6.29 -15.21
N ALA A 192 1.55 7.14 -15.11
CA ALA A 192 2.66 7.18 -16.05
C ALA A 192 3.87 6.35 -15.61
N ARG A 193 3.86 5.79 -14.39
CA ARG A 193 4.91 4.86 -13.95
C ARG A 193 4.60 3.46 -14.49
N GLU A 194 5.40 3.04 -15.47
CA GLU A 194 5.31 1.75 -16.18
C GLU A 194 5.67 0.52 -15.31
N ASP A 195 6.03 0.69 -14.04
CA ASP A 195 6.36 -0.39 -13.09
C ASP A 195 5.14 -1.22 -12.63
N PHE A 196 4.05 -1.15 -13.41
CA PHE A 196 2.72 -1.62 -13.08
C PHE A 196 2.52 -3.09 -13.47
N VAL A 197 3.17 -3.99 -12.73
CA VAL A 197 3.05 -5.42 -13.02
C VAL A 197 2.32 -6.12 -11.87
N GLY A 198 1.00 -6.20 -12.03
CA GLY A 198 0.13 -7.10 -11.28
C GLY A 198 -0.63 -8.00 -12.26
N ALA A 199 0.09 -8.82 -13.02
CA ALA A 199 -0.53 -9.84 -13.86
C ALA A 199 -1.11 -10.94 -12.94
N SER A 200 -2.41 -11.20 -13.06
CA SER A 200 -3.10 -12.23 -12.28
C SER A 200 -2.51 -13.64 -12.47
N GLU A 201 -1.79 -13.88 -13.57
CA GLU A 201 -1.06 -15.13 -13.83
C GLU A 201 0.04 -15.43 -12.80
N SER A 202 0.56 -14.42 -12.11
CA SER A 202 1.55 -14.61 -11.03
C SER A 202 0.97 -15.35 -9.81
N PHE A 203 -0.36 -15.51 -9.75
CA PHE A 203 -1.11 -16.22 -8.69
C PHE A 203 -1.40 -17.70 -9.01
N LEU A 204 -1.04 -18.22 -10.18
CA LEU A 204 -0.92 -19.67 -10.38
C LEU A 204 0.18 -20.20 -9.43
N PRO A 205 0.14 -21.47 -8.95
CA PRO A 205 0.97 -21.95 -7.83
C PRO A 205 2.45 -21.80 -8.13
N SER A 206 2.97 -20.63 -7.81
CA SER A 206 4.33 -20.16 -7.96
C SER A 206 4.92 -19.99 -6.57
N ALA A 207 6.20 -19.67 -6.48
CA ALA A 207 6.93 -19.59 -5.21
C ALA A 207 6.31 -18.66 -4.13
N CYS A 208 5.35 -17.81 -4.51
CA CYS A 208 4.55 -16.98 -3.60
C CYS A 208 3.44 -17.72 -2.83
N GLN A 209 3.04 -18.93 -3.25
CA GLN A 209 2.02 -19.71 -2.53
C GLN A 209 2.67 -20.85 -1.75
N LYS A 210 2.30 -21.00 -0.48
CA LYS A 210 2.66 -22.20 0.30
C LYS A 210 2.25 -23.43 -0.52
N ARG A 211 3.22 -24.30 -0.84
CA ARG A 211 2.92 -25.70 -1.19
C ARG A 211 2.24 -26.31 0.02
N HIS A 212 0.92 -26.30 0.04
CA HIS A 212 0.21 -27.28 0.85
C HIS A 212 0.54 -28.62 0.24
N THR A 213 1.35 -29.41 0.96
CA THR A 213 1.50 -30.84 0.72
C THR A 213 0.10 -31.44 0.60
N GLN A 214 -0.27 -31.85 -0.61
CA GLN A 214 -1.27 -32.89 -0.78
C GLN A 214 -0.73 -34.10 -0.02
N LEU A 215 -1.36 -34.39 1.12
CA LEU A 215 -1.27 -35.72 1.70
C LEU A 215 -2.08 -36.61 0.77
N ASP A 216 -1.38 -37.24 -0.17
CA ASP A 216 -1.89 -38.41 -0.86
C ASP A 216 -2.13 -39.49 0.19
N THR A 217 -3.39 -39.78 0.47
CA THR A 217 -3.81 -41.05 1.06
C THR A 217 -4.54 -41.83 -0.02
N THR A 218 -3.85 -42.87 -0.50
CA THR A 218 -4.44 -44.08 -1.08
C THR A 218 -5.56 -44.65 -0.21
#